data_AF-A0A1I3PI89-F1
#
_entry.id   AF-A0A1I3PI89-F1
#
_cell.length_a   1.000
_cell.length_b   1.000
_cell.length_c   1.000
_cell.angle_alpha   90.00
_cell.angle_beta   90.00
_cell.angle_gamma   90.00
#
_symmetry.space_group_name_H-M   'P 1'
#
loop_
_entity.id
_entity.type
_entity.pdbx_description
1 polymer ?
#
loop_
_entity_poly.entity_id
_entity_poly.type
_entity_poly.pdbx_seq_one_letter_code
_entity_poly.pdbx_strand_id
1 'polypeptide(L)'
;MTAITEATHKLTYTLTAIDEDTGRGLRARIDSDTEITILLADDDEEVARVIIGPDKVPELTILDPTLRTPEDAGKCLLECARGCKGNTLCVAGCALECATIII
;
A
#
# COMPACT_ATOMS: atom_id res chain seq x y z
N MET A 1 10.48 42.04 1.97
CA MET A 1 10.95 40.69 2.30
C MET A 1 10.03 39.72 1.60
N THR A 2 10.51 39.07 0.54
CA THR A 2 9.73 38.12 -0.26
C THR A 2 9.78 36.77 0.43
N ALA A 3 8.64 36.27 0.92
CA ALA A 3 8.55 34.94 1.49
C ALA A 3 8.77 33.93 0.36
N ILE A 4 9.88 33.19 0.42
CA ILE A 4 10.12 32.06 -0.46
C ILE A 4 9.27 30.93 0.13
N THR A 5 8.14 30.62 -0.51
CA THR A 5 7.40 29.39 -0.23
C THR A 5 8.28 28.24 -0.71
N GLU A 6 8.93 27.54 0.22
CA GLU A 6 9.53 26.24 -0.10
C GLU A 6 8.38 25.34 -0.57
N ALA A 7 8.29 25.12 -1.87
CA ALA A 7 7.45 24.05 -2.38
C ALA A 7 8.06 22.74 -1.87
N THR A 8 7.45 22.15 -0.85
CA THR A 8 7.83 20.83 -0.38
C THR A 8 7.59 19.85 -1.50
N HIS A 9 8.63 19.49 -2.25
CA HIS A 9 8.55 18.46 -3.27
C HIS A 9 8.23 17.13 -2.57
N LYS A 10 6.96 16.70 -2.60
CA LYS A 10 6.58 15.37 -2.12
C LYS A 10 7.00 14.36 -3.17
N LEU A 11 8.10 13.63 -2.91
CA LEU A 11 8.51 12.51 -3.75
C LEU A 11 7.49 11.38 -3.56
N THR A 12 6.66 11.14 -4.57
CA THR A 12 5.73 10.01 -4.59
C THR A 12 6.48 8.78 -5.10
N TYR A 13 6.73 7.83 -4.21
CA TYR A 13 7.24 6.51 -4.58
C TYR A 13 6.07 5.58 -4.83
N THR A 14 6.04 4.95 -6.01
CA THR A 14 5.07 3.92 -6.36
C THR A 14 5.78 2.61 -6.69
N LEU A 15 5.38 1.52 -6.04
CA LEU A 15 5.68 0.16 -6.49
C LEU A 15 4.50 -0.35 -7.31
N THR A 16 4.75 -1.10 -8.37
CA THR A 16 3.69 -1.70 -9.20
C THR A 16 3.89 -3.20 -9.27
N ALA A 17 2.83 -3.95 -8.96
CA ALA A 17 2.73 -5.38 -9.20
C ALA A 17 1.72 -5.62 -10.32
N ILE A 18 2.01 -6.54 -11.23
CA ILE A 18 1.11 -6.96 -12.29
C ILE A 18 0.90 -8.46 -12.13
N ASP A 19 -0.35 -8.88 -12.05
CA ASP A 19 -0.74 -10.27 -12.12
C ASP A 19 -0.66 -10.73 -13.59
N GLU A 20 0.22 -11.70 -13.88
CA GLU A 20 0.46 -12.15 -15.26
C GLU A 20 -0.73 -12.90 -15.88
N ASP A 21 -1.57 -13.53 -15.04
CA ASP A 21 -2.68 -14.37 -15.48
C ASP A 21 -3.90 -13.52 -15.90
N THR A 22 -4.16 -12.43 -15.17
CA THR A 22 -5.30 -11.52 -15.38
C THR A 22 -4.92 -10.24 -16.10
N GLY A 23 -3.63 -9.88 -16.10
CA GLY A 23 -3.11 -8.59 -16.58
C GLY A 23 -3.45 -7.42 -15.67
N ARG A 24 -4.12 -7.65 -14.52
CA ARG A 24 -4.51 -6.59 -13.58
C ARG A 24 -3.31 -6.19 -12.75
N GLY A 25 -3.09 -4.88 -12.64
CA GLY A 25 -2.02 -4.34 -11.82
C GLY A 25 -2.53 -3.65 -10.55
N LEU A 26 -1.70 -3.68 -9.51
CA LEU A 26 -1.85 -2.85 -8.33
C LEU A 26 -0.64 -1.94 -8.15
N ARG A 27 -0.87 -0.75 -7.61
CA ARG A 27 0.18 0.20 -7.25
C ARG A 27 0.13 0.51 -5.76
N ALA A 28 1.26 0.44 -5.07
CA ALA A 28 1.40 0.94 -3.70
C ALA A 28 1.99 2.33 -3.75
N ARG A 29 1.20 3.33 -3.37
CA ARG A 29 1.64 4.71 -3.16
C ARG A 29 2.01 4.91 -1.70
N ILE A 30 3.24 5.34 -1.45
CA ILE A 30 3.70 5.66 -0.09
C ILE A 30 3.30 7.11 0.21
N ASP A 31 2.28 7.28 1.05
CA ASP A 31 1.72 8.60 1.37
C ASP A 31 2.46 9.28 2.52
N SER A 32 3.01 8.48 3.45
CA SER A 32 3.88 8.90 4.55
C SER A 32 4.72 7.72 5.06
N ASP A 33 5.56 7.98 6.06
CA ASP A 33 6.39 7.00 6.76
C ASP A 33 5.58 5.85 7.38
N THR A 34 4.27 6.04 7.59
CA THR A 34 3.38 5.06 8.25
C THR A 34 2.11 4.77 7.46
N GLU A 35 1.93 5.33 6.27
CA GLU A 35 0.70 5.19 5.48
C GLU A 35 1.02 4.87 4.02
N ILE A 36 0.37 3.81 3.53
CA ILE A 36 0.48 3.32 2.17
C ILE A 36 -0.93 3.15 1.62
N THR A 37 -1.19 3.67 0.42
CA THR A 37 -2.44 3.43 -0.30
C THR A 37 -2.20 2.46 -1.45
N ILE A 38 -3.05 1.45 -1.58
CA ILE A 38 -3.07 0.51 -2.70
C ILE A 38 -4.09 1.00 -3.71
N LEU A 39 -3.66 1.08 -4.96
CA LEU A 39 -4.40 1.61 -6.10
C LEU A 39 -4.55 0.53 -7.18
N LEU A 40 -5.65 0.55 -7.94
CA LEU A 40 -5.69 -0.13 -9.22
C LEU A 40 -4.70 0.54 -10.19
N ALA A 41 -3.95 -0.27 -10.95
CA ALA A 41 -2.94 0.28 -11.84
C ALA A 41 -3.53 1.05 -13.01
N ASP A 42 -4.73 0.70 -13.47
CA ASP A 42 -5.33 1.22 -14.71
C ASP A 42 -5.87 2.65 -14.56
N ASP A 43 -6.49 2.96 -13.42
CA ASP A 43 -7.22 4.21 -13.19
C ASP A 43 -6.90 4.92 -11.87
N ASP A 44 -5.95 4.40 -11.09
CA ASP A 44 -5.58 4.92 -9.76
C ASP A 44 -6.72 4.91 -8.72
N GLU A 45 -7.73 4.05 -8.89
CA GLU A 45 -8.77 3.88 -7.87
C GLU A 45 -8.19 3.33 -6.56
N GLU A 46 -8.46 4.00 -5.43
CA GLU A 46 -7.99 3.57 -4.11
C GLU A 46 -8.80 2.37 -3.63
N VAL A 47 -8.15 1.21 -3.55
CA VAL A 47 -8.81 -0.06 -3.21
C VAL A 47 -8.55 -0.51 -1.78
N ALA A 48 -7.39 -0.17 -1.24
CA ALA A 48 -7.03 -0.49 0.13
C ALA A 48 -6.04 0.52 0.72
N ARG A 49 -5.95 0.53 2.04
CA ARG A 49 -5.01 1.35 2.80
C ARG A 49 -4.31 0.52 3.85
N VAL A 50 -3.01 0.75 4.01
CA VAL A 50 -2.20 0.13 5.05
C VAL A 50 -1.66 1.20 5.99
N ILE A 51 -1.89 1.02 7.28
CA ILE A 51 -1.35 1.86 8.35
C ILE A 51 -0.36 1.06 9.16
N ILE A 52 0.86 1.57 9.32
CA ILE A 52 1.88 0.98 10.18
C ILE A 52 1.72 1.54 11.59
N GLY A 53 1.25 0.69 12.50
CA GLY A 53 1.04 1.03 13.91
C GLY A 53 2.34 1.41 14.65
N PRO A 54 2.22 1.99 15.85
CA PRO A 54 3.38 2.37 16.67
C PRO A 54 4.24 1.17 17.09
N ASP A 55 3.65 -0.01 17.16
CA ASP A 55 4.29 -1.31 17.42
C ASP A 55 4.97 -1.92 16.18
N LYS A 56 4.97 -1.19 15.05
CA LYS A 56 5.51 -1.61 13.75
C LYS A 56 4.75 -2.75 13.09
N VAL A 57 3.51 -2.96 13.51
CA VAL A 57 2.59 -3.93 12.91
C VAL A 57 1.70 -3.19 11.90
N PRO A 58 1.65 -3.63 10.63
CA PRO A 58 0.75 -3.03 9.65
C PRO A 58 -0.67 -3.57 9.74
N GLU A 59 -1.65 -2.70 9.55
CA GLU A 59 -3.07 -3.04 9.45
C GLU A 59 -3.59 -2.69 8.06
N LEU A 60 -4.33 -3.62 7.44
CA LEU A 60 -4.97 -3.44 6.13
C LEU A 60 -6.43 -3.05 6.31
N THR A 61 -6.85 -1.99 5.63
CA THR A 61 -8.25 -1.58 5.49
C THR A 61 -8.62 -1.63 4.02
N ILE A 62 -9.67 -2.37 3.67
CA ILE A 62 -10.22 -2.38 2.31
C ILE A 62 -11.16 -1.18 2.16
N LEU A 63 -10.96 -0.40 1.09
CA LEU A 63 -11.75 0.79 0.78
C LEU A 63 -12.86 0.45 -0.25
N ASP A 64 -12.56 -0.46 -1.18
CA ASP A 64 -13.51 -0.92 -2.18
C ASP A 64 -14.32 -2.13 -1.66
N PRO A 65 -15.64 -1.98 -1.43
CA PRO A 65 -16.49 -3.06 -0.91
C PRO A 65 -16.73 -4.21 -1.90
N THR A 66 -16.33 -4.06 -3.16
CA THR A 66 -16.45 -5.12 -4.18
C THR A 66 -15.33 -6.16 -4.06
N LEU A 67 -14.20 -5.79 -3.47
CA LEU A 67 -13.07 -6.67 -3.20
C LEU A 67 -13.38 -7.53 -1.96
N ARG A 68 -13.36 -8.85 -2.13
CA ARG A 68 -13.67 -9.82 -1.06
C ARG A 68 -12.38 -10.20 -0.30
N THR A 69 -12.49 -11.04 0.74
CA THR A 69 -11.38 -11.65 1.53
C THR A 69 -10.40 -10.71 2.28
N PRO A 70 -10.87 -9.68 3.00
CA PRO A 70 -9.99 -8.79 3.80
C PRO A 70 -9.21 -9.54 4.89
N GLU A 71 -9.79 -10.61 5.45
CA GLU A 71 -9.14 -11.39 6.50
C GLU A 71 -7.90 -12.15 6.00
N ASP A 72 -7.95 -12.67 4.77
CA ASP A 72 -6.84 -13.47 4.21
C ASP A 72 -5.70 -12.55 3.75
N ALA A 73 -6.03 -11.43 3.10
CA ALA A 73 -5.05 -10.40 2.75
C ALA A 73 -4.43 -9.75 3.99
N GLY A 74 -5.22 -9.50 5.04
CA GLY A 74 -4.71 -8.98 6.32
C GLY A 74 -3.76 -9.97 7.01
N LYS A 75 -4.09 -11.27 7.04
CA LYS A 75 -3.20 -12.31 7.57
C LYS A 75 -1.91 -12.42 6.77
N CYS A 76 -2.01 -12.46 5.43
CA CYS A 76 -0.85 -12.44 4.54
C CYS A 76 0.05 -11.25 4.84
N LEU A 77 -0.52 -10.04 4.96
CA LEU A 77 0.24 -8.82 5.23
C LEU A 77 0.98 -8.91 6.56
N LEU A 78 0.31 -9.38 7.60
CA LEU A 78 0.89 -9.56 8.94
C LEU A 78 2.08 -10.55 8.91
N GLU A 79 1.94 -11.67 8.20
CA GLU A 79 2.98 -12.68 8.10
C GLU A 79 4.17 -12.21 7.27
N CYS A 80 3.92 -11.63 6.09
CA CYS A 80 4.96 -11.09 5.21
C CYS A 80 5.73 -9.95 5.90
N ALA A 81 5.00 -8.98 6.47
CA ALA A 81 5.60 -7.77 7.03
C ALA A 81 6.32 -7.99 8.37
N ARG A 82 6.21 -9.19 8.96
CA ARG A 82 6.87 -9.53 10.23
C ARG A 82 8.38 -9.29 10.20
N GLY A 83 9.02 -9.50 9.04
CA GLY A 83 10.45 -9.23 8.82
C GLY A 83 10.80 -7.75 8.61
N CYS A 84 9.81 -6.92 8.26
CA CYS A 84 10.02 -5.53 7.85
C CYS A 84 10.32 -4.59 9.00
N LYS A 85 9.94 -4.93 10.24
CA LYS A 85 10.14 -4.08 11.44
C LYS A 85 9.63 -2.64 11.24
N GLY A 86 8.53 -2.49 10.49
CA GLY A 86 7.92 -1.21 10.16
C GLY A 86 8.66 -0.36 9.12
N ASN A 87 9.60 -0.93 8.37
CA ASN A 87 10.16 -0.28 7.19
C ASN A 87 9.07 -0.16 6.10
N THR A 88 8.69 1.07 5.76
CA THR A 88 7.55 1.38 4.88
C THR A 88 7.69 0.78 3.48
N LEU A 89 8.90 0.79 2.90
CA LEU A 89 9.14 0.21 1.57
C LEU A 89 8.96 -1.31 1.59
N CYS A 90 9.49 -1.97 2.62
CA CYS A 90 9.30 -3.41 2.81
C CYS A 90 7.81 -3.75 3.00
N VAL A 91 7.10 -2.98 3.85
CA VAL A 91 5.66 -3.16 4.07
C VAL A 91 4.87 -2.91 2.79
N ALA A 92 5.23 -1.92 1.97
CA ALA A 92 4.57 -1.65 0.70
C ALA A 92 4.71 -2.81 -0.30
N GLY A 93 5.87 -3.48 -0.32
CA GLY A 93 6.06 -4.71 -1.09
C GLY A 93 5.13 -5.84 -0.64
N CYS A 94 5.10 -6.11 0.67
CA CYS A 94 4.17 -7.09 1.24
C CYS A 94 2.70 -6.74 1.01
N ALA A 95 2.35 -5.45 1.10
CA ALA A 95 1.00 -4.99 0.85
C ALA A 95 0.58 -5.22 -0.60
N LEU A 96 1.47 -5.02 -1.57
CA LEU A 96 1.20 -5.36 -2.97
C LEU A 96 1.00 -6.85 -3.18
N GLU A 97 1.92 -7.67 -2.67
CA GLU A 97 1.84 -9.13 -2.78
C GLU A 97 0.54 -9.68 -2.17
N CYS A 98 0.15 -9.18 -0.99
CA CYS A 98 -1.06 -9.65 -0.33
C CYS A 98 -2.34 -9.03 -0.89
N ALA A 99 -2.25 -7.84 -1.50
CA ALA A 99 -3.40 -7.23 -2.18
C ALA A 99 -3.74 -7.92 -3.50
N THR A 100 -2.86 -8.76 -4.08
CA THR A 100 -3.27 -9.58 -5.23
C THR A 100 -4.29 -10.66 -4.85
N ILE A 101 -4.46 -10.98 -3.56
CA ILE A 101 -5.45 -11.95 -3.08
C ILE A 101 -6.88 -11.41 -3.24
N ILE A 102 -7.06 -10.09 -3.27
CA ILE A 102 -8.37 -9.44 -3.23
C ILE A 102 -8.86 -8.94 -4.60
N ILE A 103 -8.00 -8.98 -5.63
CA ILE A 103 -8.33 -8.69 -7.04
C ILE A 103 -8.54 -9.97 -7.85
#